data_AF-A0A936QL71-F1
#
_entry.id   AF-A0A936QL71-F1
#
_cell.length_a   1.000
_cell.length_b   1.000
_cell.length_c   1.000
_cell.angle_alpha   90.00
_cell.angle_beta   90.00
_cell.angle_gamma   90.00
#
_symmetry.space_group_name_H-M   'P 1'
#
loop_
_entity.id
_entity.type
_entity.pdbx_description
1 polymer ?
#
loop_
_entity_poly.entity_id
_entity_poly.type
_entity_poly.pdbx_seq_one_letter_code
_entity_poly.pdbx_strand_id
1 'polypeptide(L)'
;MKILNFILFLVALLALAACTGSRKMAKRADKLDASGMYTEAAELYLQSALRNANNVDAKLGLKRAGQQLLDDKLGQFFKAANMGNDPLAAVDAYLDAKEWADRAKAAGVQLEIPEHYTSDFQASKGAALIDLYAKGQAFLAAKDFTRAQAQFARIAELEPGYKDAASLQAIAYLEPLYQSAGASMAQGNYREAVSDLDRILARNTAYKNAAELRSECITKGRVSVAVLQGSSGLRRPSLKAPALQAMAISALAGLNDPFLSVVDRDDLQRLLDEQKLNMSGMVDESTAVGAGKLIAAQVVLICTLMEYHEETGTVLRSTREAYLGTPVSVRDSVTGLDRTTTEFKPVNFTENKLENKATLSFSYKLVNLETGEVLLSQVVDQAGQDRSNYAYYNGDVKALYPKVNGAVSNDSRARRDLAALFSAPQTPQTAQMLGAGLLRSTTGEMAQQVQQVISTRMQ
;
A
#
# COMPACT_ATOMS: atom_id res chain seq x y z
N MET A 1 1.97 40.94 7.00
CA MET A 1 2.16 41.68 5.73
C MET A 1 3.37 41.23 4.91
N LYS A 2 4.59 41.08 5.48
CA LYS A 2 5.79 40.77 4.68
C LYS A 2 5.80 39.39 3.99
N ILE A 3 5.19 38.36 4.61
CA ILE A 3 5.11 37.00 4.03
C ILE A 3 4.05 36.93 2.91
N LEU A 4 2.93 37.66 3.06
CA LEU A 4 1.88 37.73 2.03
C LEU A 4 2.38 38.43 0.77
N ASN A 5 3.17 39.52 0.91
CA ASN A 5 3.78 40.21 -0.21
C ASN A 5 4.86 39.37 -0.91
N PHE A 6 5.57 38.51 -0.18
CA PHE A 6 6.58 37.61 -0.76
C PHE A 6 5.94 36.47 -1.56
N ILE A 7 4.82 35.91 -1.10
CA ILE A 7 4.04 34.91 -1.84
C ILE A 7 3.42 35.53 -3.10
N LEU A 8 2.86 36.74 -3.01
CA LEU A 8 2.36 37.48 -4.18
C LEU A 8 3.45 37.78 -5.22
N PHE A 9 4.67 38.08 -4.78
CA PHE A 9 5.81 38.33 -5.67
C PHE A 9 6.33 37.04 -6.33
N LEU A 10 6.36 35.92 -5.60
CA LEU A 10 6.75 34.61 -6.13
C LEU A 10 5.73 34.08 -7.16
N VAL A 11 4.43 34.26 -6.90
CA VAL A 11 3.35 33.93 -7.83
C VAL A 11 3.40 34.81 -9.08
N ALA A 12 3.73 36.10 -8.95
CA ALA A 12 3.92 37.01 -10.08
C ALA A 12 5.15 36.64 -10.96
N LEU A 13 6.25 36.19 -10.35
CA LEU A 13 7.45 35.71 -11.06
C LEU A 13 7.20 34.41 -11.83
N LEU A 14 6.45 33.46 -11.24
CA LEU A 14 6.04 32.23 -11.91
C LEU A 14 5.07 32.50 -13.08
N ALA A 15 4.17 33.47 -12.95
CA ALA A 15 3.28 33.89 -14.03
C ALA A 15 4.03 34.53 -15.23
N LEU A 16 5.11 35.30 -14.97
CA LEU A 16 5.93 35.93 -16.02
C LEU A 16 6.82 34.92 -16.78
N ALA A 17 7.31 33.88 -16.11
CA ALA A 17 8.07 32.79 -16.75
C ALA A 17 7.19 31.88 -17.64
N ALA A 18 5.91 31.75 -17.32
CA ALA A 18 4.93 31.04 -18.17
C ALA A 18 4.66 31.79 -19.48
N CYS A 19 4.46 33.12 -19.41
CA CYS A 19 4.16 33.99 -20.55
C CYS A 19 5.30 34.16 -21.55
N THR A 20 6.55 34.29 -21.07
CA THR A 20 7.74 34.49 -21.94
C THR A 20 8.12 33.22 -22.70
N GLY A 21 7.96 32.05 -22.07
CA GLY A 21 8.22 30.75 -22.71
C GLY A 21 7.27 30.44 -23.87
N SER A 22 5.98 30.71 -23.70
CA SER A 22 4.96 30.47 -24.73
C SER A 22 5.23 31.28 -26.02
N ARG A 23 5.49 32.59 -25.92
CA ARG A 23 5.80 33.41 -27.11
C ARG A 23 7.05 32.94 -27.87
N LYS A 24 8.07 32.45 -27.16
CA LYS A 24 9.29 31.90 -27.79
C LYS A 24 9.00 30.62 -28.56
N MET A 25 8.12 29.76 -28.02
CA MET A 25 7.68 28.53 -28.69
C MET A 25 6.92 28.86 -29.98
N ALA A 26 5.95 29.78 -29.93
CA ALA A 26 5.22 30.24 -31.13
C ALA A 26 6.17 30.75 -32.22
N LYS A 27 7.14 31.62 -31.87
CA LYS A 27 8.13 32.12 -32.84
C LYS A 27 9.02 31.04 -33.45
N ARG A 28 9.30 29.98 -32.70
CA ARG A 28 10.06 28.83 -33.23
C ARG A 28 9.16 27.99 -34.14
N ALA A 29 7.90 27.81 -33.79
CA ALA A 29 6.91 27.15 -34.65
C ALA A 29 6.74 27.89 -35.98
N ASP A 30 6.69 29.23 -35.97
CA ASP A 30 6.64 30.05 -37.20
C ASP A 30 7.80 29.74 -38.15
N LYS A 31 9.01 29.53 -37.62
CA LYS A 31 10.19 29.20 -38.43
C LYS A 31 10.10 27.80 -39.03
N LEU A 32 9.59 26.84 -38.26
CA LEU A 32 9.38 25.47 -38.72
C LEU A 32 8.30 25.44 -39.82
N ASP A 33 7.18 26.13 -39.59
CA ASP A 33 6.07 26.24 -40.54
C ASP A 33 6.54 26.88 -41.86
N ALA A 34 7.29 27.99 -41.78
CA ALA A 34 7.88 28.65 -42.95
C ALA A 34 8.90 27.79 -43.71
N SER A 35 9.48 26.78 -43.06
CA SER A 35 10.39 25.80 -43.69
C SER A 35 9.68 24.57 -44.25
N GLY A 36 8.34 24.50 -44.17
CA GLY A 36 7.53 23.37 -44.61
C GLY A 36 7.39 22.25 -43.58
N MET A 37 7.90 22.42 -42.36
CA MET A 37 7.78 21.47 -41.24
C MET A 37 6.51 21.75 -40.42
N TYR A 38 5.35 21.71 -41.08
CA TYR A 38 4.08 22.10 -40.47
C TYR A 38 3.61 21.09 -39.40
N THR A 39 4.03 19.83 -39.47
CA THR A 39 3.83 18.80 -38.44
C THR A 39 4.41 19.22 -37.09
N GLU A 40 5.71 19.50 -37.07
CA GLU A 40 6.45 19.92 -35.89
C GLU A 40 6.02 21.32 -35.44
N ALA A 41 5.68 22.19 -36.40
CA ALA A 41 5.12 23.51 -36.10
C ALA A 41 3.77 23.39 -35.37
N ALA A 42 2.85 22.55 -35.85
CA ALA A 42 1.54 22.33 -35.26
C ALA A 42 1.64 21.85 -33.81
N GLU A 43 2.50 20.88 -33.53
CA GLU A 43 2.74 20.41 -32.16
C GLU A 43 3.32 21.51 -31.26
N LEU A 44 4.27 22.31 -31.77
CA LEU A 44 4.89 23.37 -31.00
C LEU A 44 3.94 24.55 -30.76
N TYR A 45 3.06 24.86 -31.72
CA TYR A 45 1.95 25.78 -31.53
C TYR A 45 0.95 25.28 -30.49
N LEU A 46 0.61 23.98 -30.50
CA LEU A 46 -0.25 23.35 -29.49
C LEU A 46 0.34 23.49 -28.08
N GLN A 47 1.60 23.13 -27.89
CA GLN A 47 2.30 23.29 -26.60
C GLN A 47 2.32 24.76 -26.15
N SER A 48 2.57 25.67 -27.09
CA SER A 48 2.59 27.11 -26.83
C SER A 48 1.21 27.62 -26.36
N ALA A 49 0.13 27.18 -27.02
CA ALA A 49 -1.24 27.55 -26.70
C ALA A 49 -1.73 26.95 -25.36
N LEU A 50 -1.36 25.71 -25.06
CA LEU A 50 -1.64 25.09 -23.75
C LEU A 50 -0.90 25.79 -22.60
N ARG A 51 0.34 26.24 -22.83
CA ARG A 51 1.14 26.95 -21.83
C ARG A 51 0.61 28.36 -21.53
N ASN A 52 -0.02 29.02 -22.51
CA ASN A 52 -0.63 30.32 -22.33
C ASN A 52 -1.87 30.47 -23.22
N ALA A 53 -3.04 30.38 -22.61
CA ALA A 53 -4.33 30.50 -23.30
C ALA A 53 -4.54 31.86 -23.99
N ASN A 54 -3.79 32.91 -23.61
CA ASN A 54 -3.87 34.24 -24.21
C ASN A 54 -2.88 34.44 -25.38
N ASN A 55 -2.11 33.42 -25.76
CA ASN A 55 -1.19 33.52 -26.89
C ASN A 55 -1.94 33.36 -28.23
N VAL A 56 -2.43 34.48 -28.76
CA VAL A 56 -3.20 34.53 -30.01
C VAL A 56 -2.38 34.04 -31.21
N ASP A 57 -1.10 34.41 -31.30
CA ASP A 57 -0.22 33.98 -32.40
C ASP A 57 -0.08 32.46 -32.44
N ALA A 58 0.07 31.83 -31.27
CA ALA A 58 0.12 30.37 -31.17
C ALA A 58 -1.20 29.71 -31.60
N LYS A 59 -2.34 30.31 -31.27
CA LYS A 59 -3.65 29.80 -31.68
C LYS A 59 -3.90 29.94 -33.18
N LEU A 60 -3.48 31.06 -33.78
CA LEU A 60 -3.58 31.28 -35.22
C LEU A 60 -2.66 30.32 -35.99
N GLY A 61 -1.41 30.16 -35.54
CA GLY A 61 -0.49 29.18 -36.08
C GLY A 61 -1.01 27.74 -35.96
N LEU A 62 -1.52 27.38 -34.78
CA LEU A 62 -2.17 26.08 -34.56
C LEU A 62 -3.39 25.89 -35.47
N LYS A 63 -4.20 26.93 -35.71
CA LYS A 63 -5.34 26.83 -36.62
C LYS A 63 -4.90 26.54 -38.06
N ARG A 64 -3.81 27.14 -38.53
CA ARG A 64 -3.30 26.92 -39.90
C ARG A 64 -2.56 25.58 -40.02
N ALA A 65 -1.42 25.44 -39.35
CA ALA A 65 -0.58 24.25 -39.43
C ALA A 65 -1.27 23.02 -38.82
N GLY A 66 -2.08 23.21 -37.78
CA GLY A 66 -2.86 22.13 -37.19
C GLY A 66 -4.04 21.67 -38.06
N GLN A 67 -4.68 22.57 -38.84
CA GLN A 67 -5.67 22.14 -39.84
C GLN A 67 -4.99 21.38 -40.96
N GLN A 68 -3.83 21.85 -41.45
CA GLN A 68 -3.07 21.13 -42.47
C GLN A 68 -2.66 19.71 -42.01
N LEU A 69 -2.17 19.58 -40.77
CA LEU A 69 -1.89 18.27 -40.18
C LEU A 69 -3.15 17.40 -40.03
N LEU A 70 -4.28 18.01 -39.66
CA LEU A 70 -5.56 17.31 -39.59
C LEU A 70 -5.98 16.78 -40.97
N ASP A 71 -5.87 17.60 -42.00
CA ASP A 71 -6.23 17.26 -43.37
C ASP A 71 -5.39 16.09 -43.89
N ASP A 72 -4.10 16.03 -43.54
CA ASP A 72 -3.24 14.88 -43.88
C ASP A 72 -3.65 13.60 -43.16
N LYS A 73 -3.99 13.69 -41.87
CA LYS A 73 -4.49 12.54 -41.10
C LYS A 73 -5.82 12.04 -41.67
N LEU A 74 -6.71 12.95 -42.04
CA LEU A 74 -7.96 12.63 -42.72
C LEU A 74 -7.71 12.04 -44.12
N GLY A 75 -6.68 12.49 -44.83
CA GLY A 75 -6.24 11.89 -46.09
C GLY A 75 -5.70 10.47 -45.92
N GLN A 76 -5.02 10.16 -44.81
CA GLN A 76 -4.62 8.80 -44.47
C GLN A 76 -5.84 7.91 -44.17
N PHE A 77 -6.79 8.43 -43.40
CA PHE A 77 -8.07 7.77 -43.18
C PHE A 77 -8.81 7.49 -44.50
N PHE A 78 -8.93 8.48 -45.39
CA PHE A 78 -9.57 8.31 -46.70
C PHE A 78 -8.94 7.18 -47.52
N LYS A 79 -7.60 7.13 -47.56
CA LYS A 79 -6.87 6.06 -48.25
C LYS A 79 -7.15 4.70 -47.61
N ALA A 80 -7.11 4.62 -46.27
CA ALA A 80 -7.39 3.38 -45.55
C ALA A 80 -8.84 2.89 -45.78
N ALA A 81 -9.81 3.79 -45.76
CA ALA A 81 -11.23 3.49 -45.92
C ALA A 81 -11.60 3.03 -47.34
N ASN A 82 -10.95 3.58 -48.37
CA ASN A 82 -11.33 3.34 -49.77
C ASN A 82 -10.39 2.40 -50.54
N MET A 83 -9.13 2.28 -50.11
CA MET A 83 -8.10 1.48 -50.79
C MET A 83 -7.54 0.36 -49.92
N GLY A 84 -7.81 0.38 -48.62
CA GLY A 84 -7.38 -0.66 -47.68
C GLY A 84 -8.34 -1.84 -47.63
N ASN A 85 -7.80 -3.02 -47.29
CA ASN A 85 -8.59 -4.22 -47.01
C ASN A 85 -8.85 -4.43 -45.51
N ASP A 86 -8.42 -3.49 -44.67
CA ASP A 86 -8.56 -3.56 -43.21
C ASP A 86 -9.43 -2.39 -42.69
N PRO A 87 -10.72 -2.63 -42.40
CA PRO A 87 -11.61 -1.59 -41.92
C PRO A 87 -11.21 -1.05 -40.53
N LEU A 88 -10.50 -1.85 -39.71
CA LEU A 88 -10.04 -1.39 -38.40
C LEU A 88 -8.92 -0.36 -38.53
N ALA A 89 -8.01 -0.55 -39.49
CA ALA A 89 -6.97 0.44 -39.77
C ALA A 89 -7.55 1.81 -40.19
N ALA A 90 -8.67 1.81 -40.92
CA ALA A 90 -9.39 3.04 -41.25
C ALA A 90 -10.02 3.68 -40.00
N VAL A 91 -10.67 2.89 -39.15
CA VAL A 91 -11.21 3.36 -37.86
C VAL A 91 -10.10 4.01 -37.02
N ASP A 92 -8.95 3.37 -36.90
CA ASP A 92 -7.82 3.86 -36.11
C ASP A 92 -7.26 5.18 -36.66
N ALA A 93 -7.10 5.28 -37.98
CA ALA A 93 -6.64 6.51 -38.63
C ALA A 93 -7.59 7.70 -38.41
N TYR A 94 -8.91 7.45 -38.44
CA TYR A 94 -9.89 8.50 -38.12
C TYR A 94 -9.85 8.89 -36.64
N LEU A 95 -9.73 7.92 -35.73
CA LEU A 95 -9.64 8.19 -34.29
C LEU A 95 -8.38 9.01 -33.95
N ASP A 96 -7.26 8.77 -34.61
CA ASP A 96 -6.04 9.59 -34.49
C ASP A 96 -6.25 11.03 -35.00
N ALA A 97 -6.92 11.20 -36.16
CA ALA A 97 -7.30 12.51 -36.67
C ALA A 97 -8.22 13.26 -35.70
N LYS A 98 -9.21 12.56 -35.14
CA LYS A 98 -10.13 13.10 -34.14
C LYS A 98 -9.42 13.49 -32.84
N GLU A 99 -8.52 12.65 -32.35
CA GLU A 99 -7.73 12.94 -31.15
C GLU A 99 -6.91 14.23 -31.33
N TRP A 100 -6.28 14.40 -32.49
CA TRP A 100 -5.57 15.63 -32.83
C TRP A 100 -6.49 16.87 -32.79
N ALA A 101 -7.68 16.77 -33.39
CA ALA A 101 -8.68 17.85 -33.34
C ALA A 101 -9.14 18.16 -31.90
N ASP A 102 -9.37 17.13 -31.09
CA ASP A 102 -9.77 17.27 -29.68
C ASP A 102 -8.65 17.91 -28.83
N ARG A 103 -7.38 17.58 -29.09
CA ARG A 103 -6.22 18.23 -28.46
C ARG A 103 -6.11 19.71 -28.83
N ALA A 104 -6.29 20.07 -30.09
CA ALA A 104 -6.32 21.47 -30.51
C ALA A 104 -7.49 22.24 -29.87
N LYS A 105 -8.66 21.59 -29.77
CA LYS A 105 -9.84 22.16 -29.10
C LYS A 105 -9.58 22.43 -27.61
N ALA A 106 -8.88 21.54 -26.92
CA ALA A 106 -8.48 21.75 -25.53
C ALA A 106 -7.54 22.96 -25.35
N ALA A 107 -6.76 23.31 -26.38
CA ALA A 107 -5.96 24.53 -26.43
C ALA A 107 -6.75 25.79 -26.87
N GLY A 108 -8.06 25.66 -27.06
CA GLY A 108 -8.96 26.74 -27.47
C GLY A 108 -8.93 27.04 -28.97
N VAL A 109 -8.54 26.07 -29.81
CA VAL A 109 -8.54 26.18 -31.27
C VAL A 109 -9.44 25.09 -31.86
N GLN A 110 -10.52 25.48 -32.51
CA GLN A 110 -11.38 24.55 -33.21
C GLN A 110 -10.80 24.24 -34.59
N LEU A 111 -10.47 22.98 -34.84
CA LEU A 111 -10.18 22.44 -36.17
C LEU A 111 -11.46 21.84 -36.75
N GLU A 112 -11.58 21.86 -38.08
CA GLU A 112 -12.78 21.43 -38.79
C GLU A 112 -12.56 20.04 -39.40
N ILE A 113 -13.42 19.08 -39.05
CA ILE A 113 -13.51 17.78 -39.71
C ILE A 113 -14.75 17.83 -40.61
N PRO A 114 -14.60 17.78 -41.94
CA PRO A 114 -15.74 17.74 -42.85
C PRO A 114 -16.69 16.57 -42.57
N GLU A 115 -18.00 16.80 -42.71
CA GLU A 115 -19.05 15.84 -42.32
C GLU A 115 -18.94 14.49 -43.04
N HIS A 116 -18.52 14.48 -44.31
CA HIS A 116 -18.35 13.24 -45.08
C HIS A 116 -17.37 12.26 -44.42
N TYR A 117 -16.29 12.75 -43.79
CA TYR A 117 -15.35 11.89 -43.06
C TYR A 117 -16.01 11.21 -41.86
N THR A 118 -16.97 11.88 -41.20
CA THR A 118 -17.72 11.27 -40.10
C THR A 118 -18.63 10.16 -40.62
N SER A 119 -19.28 10.37 -41.77
CA SER A 119 -20.11 9.34 -42.41
C SER A 119 -19.29 8.11 -42.82
N ASP A 120 -18.15 8.33 -43.49
CA ASP A 120 -17.24 7.27 -43.92
C ASP A 120 -16.65 6.49 -42.73
N PHE A 121 -16.41 7.20 -41.62
CA PHE A 121 -15.97 6.58 -40.37
C PHE A 121 -17.02 5.63 -39.81
N GLN A 122 -18.30 6.03 -39.79
CA GLN A 122 -19.37 5.14 -39.30
C GLN A 122 -19.50 3.88 -40.16
N ALA A 123 -19.35 4.01 -41.49
CA ALA A 123 -19.33 2.86 -42.38
C ALA A 123 -18.14 1.92 -42.09
N SER A 124 -16.93 2.49 -41.97
CA SER A 124 -15.71 1.74 -41.64
C SER A 124 -15.79 1.07 -40.28
N LYS A 125 -16.33 1.76 -39.27
CA LYS A 125 -16.59 1.24 -37.93
C LYS A 125 -17.55 0.05 -37.97
N GLY A 126 -18.64 0.16 -38.72
CA GLY A 126 -19.59 -0.95 -38.91
C GLY A 126 -18.91 -2.21 -39.48
N ALA A 127 -18.08 -2.05 -40.51
CA ALA A 127 -17.32 -3.15 -41.10
C ALA A 127 -16.27 -3.72 -40.13
N ALA A 128 -15.55 -2.88 -39.41
CA ALA A 128 -14.56 -3.29 -38.41
C ALA A 128 -15.21 -4.10 -37.27
N LEU A 129 -16.37 -3.69 -36.78
CA LEU A 129 -17.11 -4.41 -35.74
C LEU A 129 -17.53 -5.81 -36.20
N ILE A 130 -17.93 -5.98 -37.46
CA ILE A 130 -18.27 -7.29 -38.03
C ILE A 130 -17.04 -8.19 -38.07
N ASP A 131 -15.92 -7.68 -38.59
CA ASP A 131 -14.67 -8.42 -38.73
C ASP A 131 -14.06 -8.81 -37.36
N LEU A 132 -13.97 -7.86 -36.43
CA LEU A 132 -13.54 -8.10 -35.05
C LEU A 132 -14.39 -9.18 -34.38
N TYR A 133 -15.71 -9.13 -34.58
CA TYR A 133 -16.63 -10.09 -33.97
C TYR A 133 -16.44 -11.49 -34.54
N ALA A 134 -16.31 -11.61 -35.87
CA ALA A 134 -16.03 -12.88 -36.53
C ALA A 134 -14.67 -13.47 -36.10
N LYS A 135 -13.62 -12.64 -36.05
CA LYS A 135 -12.29 -13.04 -35.56
C LYS A 135 -12.33 -13.48 -34.10
N GLY A 136 -13.02 -12.73 -33.24
CA GLY A 136 -13.20 -13.06 -31.83
C GLY A 136 -13.89 -14.42 -31.64
N GLN A 137 -14.95 -14.70 -32.40
CA GLN A 137 -15.60 -16.00 -32.39
C GLN A 137 -14.69 -17.13 -32.89
N ALA A 138 -13.94 -16.90 -33.97
CA ALA A 138 -12.99 -17.88 -34.49
C ALA A 138 -11.90 -18.22 -33.46
N PHE A 139 -11.35 -17.22 -32.78
CA PHE A 139 -10.38 -17.43 -31.70
C PHE A 139 -10.99 -18.16 -30.51
N LEU A 140 -12.24 -17.85 -30.12
CA LEU A 140 -12.95 -18.61 -29.08
C LEU A 140 -13.14 -20.08 -29.45
N ALA A 141 -13.57 -20.36 -30.68
CA ALA A 141 -13.74 -21.73 -31.17
C ALA A 141 -12.40 -22.50 -31.18
N ALA A 142 -11.31 -21.81 -31.50
CA ALA A 142 -9.95 -22.34 -31.42
C ALA A 142 -9.38 -22.41 -30.00
N LYS A 143 -10.12 -21.97 -28.98
CA LYS A 143 -9.68 -21.82 -27.58
C LYS A 143 -8.48 -20.87 -27.40
N ASP A 144 -8.22 -20.00 -28.37
CA ASP A 144 -7.26 -18.89 -28.25
C ASP A 144 -7.93 -17.73 -27.49
N PHE A 145 -8.12 -17.94 -26.19
CA PHE A 145 -8.84 -17.05 -25.30
C PHE A 145 -8.21 -15.65 -25.22
N THR A 146 -6.88 -15.57 -25.25
CA THR A 146 -6.15 -14.30 -25.21
C THR A 146 -6.46 -13.45 -26.44
N ARG A 147 -6.37 -14.01 -27.65
CA ARG A 147 -6.69 -13.24 -28.86
C ARG A 147 -8.18 -12.94 -28.96
N ALA A 148 -9.04 -13.88 -28.58
CA ALA A 148 -10.48 -13.65 -28.50
C ALA A 148 -10.82 -12.45 -27.61
N GLN A 149 -10.29 -12.44 -26.37
CA GLN A 149 -10.52 -11.35 -25.43
C GLN A 149 -10.07 -10.00 -26.00
N ALA A 150 -8.94 -9.95 -26.69
CA ALA A 150 -8.45 -8.73 -27.33
C ALA A 150 -9.40 -8.21 -28.42
N GLN A 151 -9.95 -9.10 -29.26
CA GLN A 151 -10.92 -8.70 -30.29
C GLN A 151 -12.19 -8.14 -29.66
N PHE A 152 -12.76 -8.82 -28.66
CA PHE A 152 -13.97 -8.35 -28.00
C PHE A 152 -13.75 -7.10 -27.13
N ALA A 153 -12.56 -6.93 -26.55
CA ALA A 153 -12.19 -5.69 -25.88
C ALA A 153 -12.22 -4.51 -26.87
N ARG A 154 -11.65 -4.71 -28.07
CA ARG A 154 -11.68 -3.68 -29.11
C ARG A 154 -13.11 -3.33 -29.53
N ILE A 155 -14.00 -4.32 -29.63
CA ILE A 155 -15.43 -4.07 -29.88
C ILE A 155 -16.04 -3.22 -28.77
N ALA A 156 -15.78 -3.54 -27.50
CA ALA A 156 -16.32 -2.80 -26.37
C ALA A 156 -15.83 -1.34 -26.31
N GLU A 157 -14.58 -1.08 -26.74
CA GLU A 157 -14.04 0.27 -26.89
C GLU A 157 -14.74 1.06 -28.01
N LEU A 158 -15.03 0.42 -29.15
CA LEU A 158 -15.63 1.07 -30.29
C LEU A 158 -17.14 1.26 -30.15
N GLU A 159 -17.86 0.25 -29.63
CA GLU A 159 -19.31 0.23 -29.51
C GLU A 159 -19.75 -0.62 -28.29
N PRO A 160 -19.87 0.00 -27.10
CA PRO A 160 -20.43 -0.66 -25.93
C PRO A 160 -21.84 -1.21 -26.23
N GLY A 161 -22.06 -2.50 -26.01
CA GLY A 161 -23.35 -3.15 -26.30
C GLY A 161 -23.50 -3.71 -27.72
N TYR A 162 -22.42 -3.77 -28.51
CA TYR A 162 -22.45 -4.48 -29.79
C TYR A 162 -22.71 -5.99 -29.59
N LYS A 163 -23.94 -6.41 -29.89
CA LYS A 163 -24.40 -7.80 -29.75
C LYS A 163 -24.09 -8.36 -28.35
N ASP A 164 -23.61 -9.59 -28.28
CA ASP A 164 -23.17 -10.30 -27.08
C ASP A 164 -21.65 -10.23 -26.87
N ALA A 165 -20.93 -9.32 -27.55
CA ALA A 165 -19.47 -9.24 -27.48
C ALA A 165 -18.94 -9.10 -26.04
N ALA A 166 -19.64 -8.35 -25.17
CA ALA A 166 -19.27 -8.22 -23.76
C ALA A 166 -19.35 -9.55 -23.00
N SER A 167 -20.39 -10.35 -23.27
CA SER A 167 -20.56 -11.68 -22.69
C SER A 167 -19.48 -12.65 -23.21
N LEU A 168 -19.19 -12.61 -24.52
CA LEU A 168 -18.13 -13.42 -25.13
C LEU A 168 -16.75 -13.05 -24.63
N GLN A 169 -16.48 -11.75 -24.39
CA GLN A 169 -15.26 -11.28 -23.74
C GLN A 169 -15.13 -11.81 -22.32
N ALA A 170 -16.23 -11.81 -21.56
CA ALA A 170 -16.25 -12.36 -20.21
C ALA A 170 -15.93 -13.85 -20.24
N ILE A 171 -16.52 -14.62 -21.16
CA ILE A 171 -16.18 -16.04 -21.36
C ILE A 171 -14.71 -16.22 -21.72
N ALA A 172 -14.18 -15.42 -22.66
CA ALA A 172 -12.77 -15.48 -23.07
C ALA A 172 -11.81 -15.24 -21.89
N TYR A 173 -12.22 -14.45 -20.90
CA TYR A 173 -11.42 -14.23 -19.69
C TYR A 173 -11.60 -15.33 -18.63
N LEU A 174 -12.84 -15.77 -18.40
CA LEU A 174 -13.18 -16.68 -17.30
C LEU A 174 -12.86 -18.14 -17.60
N GLU A 175 -13.01 -18.58 -18.85
CA GLU A 175 -12.79 -19.96 -19.25
C GLU A 175 -11.33 -20.45 -19.07
N PRO A 176 -10.28 -19.70 -19.47
CA PRO A 176 -8.91 -20.14 -19.21
C PRO A 176 -8.59 -20.22 -17.72
N LEU A 177 -9.11 -19.31 -16.88
CA LEU A 177 -8.96 -19.39 -15.42
C LEU A 177 -9.65 -20.64 -14.86
N TYR A 178 -10.83 -20.99 -15.39
CA TYR A 178 -11.57 -22.17 -14.94
C TYR A 178 -10.83 -23.47 -15.32
N GLN A 179 -10.23 -23.51 -16.51
CA GLN A 179 -9.41 -24.63 -16.95
C GLN A 179 -8.11 -24.75 -16.15
N SER A 180 -7.46 -23.61 -15.88
CA SER A 180 -6.27 -23.52 -15.03
C SER A 180 -6.55 -24.03 -13.62
N ALA A 181 -7.63 -23.56 -12.99
CA ALA A 181 -8.07 -24.05 -11.68
C ALA A 181 -8.26 -25.57 -11.67
N GLY A 182 -8.93 -26.13 -12.68
CA GLY A 182 -9.11 -27.57 -12.81
C GLY A 182 -7.79 -28.35 -12.95
N ALA A 183 -6.81 -27.80 -13.69
CA ALA A 183 -5.48 -28.38 -13.81
C ALA A 183 -4.69 -28.33 -12.50
N SER A 184 -4.73 -27.20 -11.78
CA SER A 184 -4.10 -27.05 -10.46
C SER A 184 -4.74 -28.00 -9.44
N MET A 185 -6.08 -28.16 -9.46
CA MET A 185 -6.77 -29.15 -8.62
C MET A 185 -6.31 -30.58 -8.90
N ALA A 186 -6.17 -30.96 -10.16
CA ALA A 186 -5.71 -32.30 -10.54
C ALA A 186 -4.26 -32.59 -10.11
N GLN A 187 -3.45 -31.54 -9.93
CA GLN A 187 -2.08 -31.62 -9.44
C GLN A 187 -1.97 -31.52 -7.91
N GLY A 188 -3.07 -31.27 -7.20
CA GLY A 188 -3.07 -31.01 -5.75
C GLY A 188 -2.72 -29.58 -5.37
N ASN A 189 -2.51 -28.68 -6.33
CA ASN A 189 -2.17 -27.26 -6.09
C ASN A 189 -3.43 -26.44 -5.70
N TYR A 190 -4.06 -26.77 -4.58
CA TYR A 190 -5.36 -26.20 -4.20
C TYR A 190 -5.33 -24.68 -3.97
N ARG A 191 -4.22 -24.14 -3.46
CA ARG A 191 -4.04 -22.68 -3.24
C ARG A 191 -4.07 -21.89 -4.55
N GLU A 192 -3.41 -22.41 -5.58
CA GLU A 192 -3.42 -21.81 -6.92
C GLU A 192 -4.82 -21.91 -7.54
N ALA A 193 -5.45 -23.08 -7.44
CA ALA A 193 -6.82 -23.27 -7.93
C ALA A 193 -7.81 -22.28 -7.28
N VAL A 194 -7.73 -22.06 -5.96
CA VAL A 194 -8.57 -21.07 -5.28
C VAL A 194 -8.27 -19.65 -5.76
N SER A 195 -7.02 -19.31 -6.05
CA SER A 195 -6.68 -17.99 -6.61
C SER A 195 -7.35 -17.75 -7.98
N ASP A 196 -7.36 -18.76 -8.85
CA ASP A 196 -8.08 -18.71 -10.13
C ASP A 196 -9.60 -18.60 -9.94
N LEU A 197 -10.16 -19.40 -9.03
CA LEU A 197 -11.59 -19.41 -8.73
C LEU A 197 -12.06 -18.10 -8.07
N ASP A 198 -11.24 -17.50 -7.21
CA ASP A 198 -11.51 -16.18 -6.63
C ASP A 198 -11.59 -15.10 -7.71
N ARG A 199 -10.68 -15.12 -8.69
CA ARG A 199 -10.72 -14.21 -9.83
C ARG A 199 -11.97 -14.40 -10.69
N ILE A 200 -12.44 -15.64 -10.83
CA ILE A 200 -13.70 -15.94 -11.53
C ILE A 200 -14.89 -15.36 -10.75
N LEU A 201 -15.00 -15.68 -9.47
CA LEU A 201 -16.14 -15.30 -8.61
C LEU A 201 -16.21 -13.79 -8.38
N ALA A 202 -15.08 -13.10 -8.37
CA ALA A 202 -15.03 -11.63 -8.32
C ALA A 202 -15.71 -10.97 -9.53
N ARG A 203 -15.72 -11.64 -10.69
CA ARG A 203 -16.32 -11.13 -11.93
C ARG A 203 -17.72 -11.70 -12.20
N ASN A 204 -17.93 -12.97 -11.88
CA ASN A 204 -19.22 -13.64 -12.00
C ASN A 204 -19.35 -14.74 -10.94
N THR A 205 -20.13 -14.45 -9.89
CA THR A 205 -20.36 -15.35 -8.76
C THR A 205 -21.10 -16.63 -9.14
N ALA A 206 -21.81 -16.64 -10.27
CA ALA A 206 -22.58 -17.78 -10.78
C ALA A 206 -21.88 -18.48 -11.98
N TYR A 207 -20.58 -18.24 -12.19
CA TYR A 207 -19.87 -18.87 -13.30
C TYR A 207 -19.69 -20.37 -13.07
N LYS A 208 -20.49 -21.18 -13.78
CA LYS A 208 -20.48 -22.65 -13.67
C LYS A 208 -20.60 -23.06 -12.19
N ASN A 209 -19.78 -24.01 -11.74
CA ASN A 209 -19.70 -24.48 -10.35
C ASN A 209 -18.44 -23.94 -9.63
N ALA A 210 -17.91 -22.78 -10.03
CA ALA A 210 -16.67 -22.23 -9.46
C ALA A 210 -16.72 -22.06 -7.93
N ALA A 211 -17.88 -21.69 -7.37
CA ALA A 211 -18.06 -21.54 -5.93
C ALA A 211 -17.96 -22.88 -5.16
N GLU A 212 -18.48 -23.96 -5.75
CA GLU A 212 -18.41 -25.31 -5.19
C GLU A 212 -16.98 -25.83 -5.24
N LEU A 213 -16.33 -25.73 -6.41
CA LEU A 213 -14.93 -26.14 -6.59
C LEU A 213 -13.99 -25.39 -5.64
N ARG A 214 -14.26 -24.10 -5.40
CA ARG A 214 -13.47 -23.30 -4.45
C ARG A 214 -13.57 -23.86 -3.03
N SER A 215 -14.79 -24.17 -2.58
CA SER A 215 -15.04 -24.72 -1.25
C SER A 215 -14.41 -26.10 -1.09
N GLU A 216 -14.45 -26.91 -2.15
CA GLU A 216 -13.77 -28.20 -2.21
C GLU A 216 -12.25 -28.05 -2.11
N CYS A 217 -11.64 -27.14 -2.87
CA CYS A 217 -10.20 -26.87 -2.81
C CYS A 217 -9.75 -26.44 -1.42
N ILE A 218 -10.47 -25.50 -0.80
CA ILE A 218 -10.18 -25.04 0.56
C ILE A 218 -10.21 -26.22 1.52
N THR A 219 -11.21 -27.10 1.40
CA THR A 219 -11.36 -28.26 2.28
C THR A 219 -10.23 -29.27 2.09
N LYS A 220 -9.89 -29.60 0.84
CA LYS A 220 -8.86 -30.59 0.51
C LYS A 220 -7.43 -30.11 0.79
N GLY A 221 -7.14 -28.84 0.56
CA GLY A 221 -5.83 -28.25 0.83
C GLY A 221 -5.67 -27.74 2.27
N ARG A 222 -6.66 -27.95 3.15
CA ARG A 222 -6.63 -27.39 4.51
C ARG A 222 -5.60 -28.10 5.36
N VAL A 223 -4.69 -27.32 5.95
CA VAL A 223 -3.69 -27.78 6.90
C VAL A 223 -4.09 -27.42 8.32
N SER A 224 -4.19 -28.44 9.17
CA SER A 224 -4.50 -28.33 10.58
C SER A 224 -3.22 -28.23 11.41
N VAL A 225 -3.09 -27.13 12.16
CA VAL A 225 -1.95 -26.84 13.02
C VAL A 225 -2.36 -26.90 14.48
N ALA A 226 -1.77 -27.82 15.23
CA ALA A 226 -1.88 -27.85 16.69
C ALA A 226 -0.79 -26.98 17.32
N VAL A 227 -1.14 -26.15 18.29
CA VAL A 227 -0.16 -25.31 19.01
C VAL A 227 0.03 -25.84 20.43
N LEU A 228 1.27 -26.14 20.79
CA LEU A 228 1.64 -26.70 22.09
C LEU A 228 2.67 -25.83 22.81
N GLN A 229 2.60 -25.85 24.14
CA GLN A 229 3.66 -25.33 24.99
C GLN A 229 4.80 -26.34 25.09
N GLY A 230 6.02 -25.88 24.81
CA GLY A 230 7.23 -26.65 25.07
C GLY A 230 7.65 -26.55 26.53
N SER A 231 8.22 -27.63 27.07
CA SER A 231 8.83 -27.62 28.40
C SER A 231 10.11 -26.80 28.37
N SER A 232 10.14 -25.71 29.13
CA SER A 232 11.36 -24.95 29.36
C SER A 232 12.14 -25.59 30.52
N GLY A 233 13.47 -25.64 30.42
CA GLY A 233 14.34 -26.13 31.50
C GLY A 233 14.43 -25.18 32.71
N LEU A 234 13.53 -24.20 32.82
CA LEU A 234 13.55 -23.21 33.89
C LEU A 234 13.17 -23.86 35.22
N ARG A 235 13.87 -23.46 36.29
CA ARG A 235 13.63 -23.95 37.66
C ARG A 235 12.23 -23.61 38.19
N ARG A 236 11.52 -22.67 37.55
CA ARG A 236 10.13 -22.31 37.84
C ARG A 236 9.37 -22.12 36.52
N PRO A 237 8.20 -22.74 36.33
CA PRO A 237 7.35 -22.47 35.18
C PRO A 237 7.02 -20.97 35.13
N SER A 238 7.27 -20.33 33.98
CA SER A 238 6.93 -18.92 33.81
C SER A 238 5.43 -18.77 33.61
N LEU A 239 4.81 -17.83 34.33
CA LEU A 239 3.37 -17.50 34.19
C LEU A 239 3.03 -16.95 32.78
N LYS A 240 4.04 -16.66 31.96
CA LYS A 240 3.92 -16.10 30.61
C LYS A 240 4.01 -17.16 29.50
N ALA A 241 4.37 -18.41 29.80
CA ALA A 241 4.39 -19.48 28.79
C ALA A 241 2.99 -19.76 28.19
N PRO A 242 1.89 -19.80 28.98
CA PRO A 242 0.54 -19.90 28.42
C PRO A 242 0.15 -18.67 27.57
N ALA A 243 0.61 -17.49 27.97
CA ALA A 243 0.37 -16.26 27.21
C ALA A 243 1.04 -16.32 25.82
N LEU A 244 2.26 -16.86 25.73
CA LEU A 244 2.95 -17.06 24.45
C LEU A 244 2.16 -18.00 23.52
N GLN A 245 1.63 -19.11 24.03
CA GLN A 245 0.83 -20.05 23.24
C GLN A 245 -0.50 -19.42 22.79
N ALA A 246 -1.23 -18.76 23.68
CA ALA A 246 -2.47 -18.09 23.33
C ALA A 246 -2.26 -17.02 22.25
N MET A 247 -1.14 -16.27 22.34
CA MET A 247 -0.77 -15.28 21.32
C MET A 247 -0.32 -15.93 20.01
N ALA A 248 0.37 -17.07 20.05
CA ALA A 248 0.67 -17.86 18.85
C ALA A 248 -0.61 -18.35 18.15
N ILE A 249 -1.58 -18.88 18.90
CA ILE A 249 -2.88 -19.31 18.37
C ILE A 249 -3.62 -18.11 17.75
N SER A 250 -3.71 -17.00 18.49
CA SER A 250 -4.37 -15.78 18.02
C SER A 250 -3.68 -15.20 16.78
N ALA A 251 -2.34 -15.22 16.72
CA ALA A 251 -1.59 -14.75 15.57
C ALA A 251 -1.83 -15.62 14.33
N LEU A 252 -1.80 -16.96 14.47
CA LEU A 252 -2.11 -17.89 13.37
C LEU A 252 -3.56 -17.77 12.89
N ALA A 253 -4.53 -17.68 13.82
CA ALA A 253 -5.93 -17.48 13.48
C ALA A 253 -6.17 -16.11 12.81
N GLY A 254 -5.42 -15.09 13.22
CA GLY A 254 -5.50 -13.72 12.69
C GLY A 254 -4.95 -13.53 11.28
N LEU A 255 -4.23 -14.53 10.71
CA LEU A 255 -3.76 -14.48 9.32
C LEU A 255 -4.90 -14.54 8.30
N ASN A 256 -6.08 -15.02 8.70
CA ASN A 256 -7.24 -15.23 7.82
C ASN A 256 -6.92 -16.10 6.58
N ASP A 257 -6.01 -17.05 6.71
CA ASP A 257 -5.69 -18.02 5.66
C ASP A 257 -6.77 -19.11 5.61
N PRO A 258 -7.56 -19.22 4.52
CA PRO A 258 -8.63 -20.23 4.44
C PRO A 258 -8.10 -21.67 4.48
N PHE A 259 -6.83 -21.88 4.13
CA PHE A 259 -6.17 -23.19 4.16
C PHE A 259 -5.55 -23.52 5.51
N LEU A 260 -5.61 -22.63 6.51
CA LEU A 260 -5.09 -22.89 7.85
C LEU A 260 -6.25 -23.20 8.81
N SER A 261 -6.13 -24.27 9.58
CA SER A 261 -7.00 -24.54 10.73
C SER A 261 -6.17 -24.61 11.99
N VAL A 262 -6.36 -23.67 12.91
CA VAL A 262 -5.66 -23.71 14.20
C VAL A 262 -6.51 -24.52 15.19
N VAL A 263 -5.88 -25.49 15.84
CA VAL A 263 -6.51 -26.32 16.87
C VAL A 263 -5.80 -26.07 18.19
N ASP A 264 -6.54 -25.57 19.17
CA ASP A 264 -6.06 -25.49 20.56
C ASP A 264 -6.23 -26.86 21.23
N ARG A 265 -5.13 -27.44 21.73
CA ARG A 265 -5.12 -28.77 22.35
C ARG A 265 -5.42 -28.72 23.86
N ASP A 266 -5.18 -27.60 24.54
CA ASP A 266 -5.36 -27.51 25.99
C ASP A 266 -6.85 -27.39 26.37
N ASP A 267 -7.64 -26.66 25.56
CA ASP A 267 -9.09 -26.67 25.67
C ASP A 267 -9.69 -28.05 25.37
N LEU A 268 -9.07 -28.81 24.45
CA LEU A 268 -9.48 -30.17 24.09
C LEU A 268 -9.22 -31.18 25.22
N GLN A 269 -8.07 -31.09 25.88
CA GLN A 269 -7.72 -31.97 27.00
C GLN A 269 -8.57 -31.65 28.23
N ARG A 270 -8.85 -30.37 28.49
CA ARG A 270 -9.80 -29.95 29.53
C ARG A 270 -11.23 -30.44 29.25
N LEU A 271 -11.71 -30.34 28.00
CA LEU A 271 -13.01 -30.91 27.61
C LEU A 271 -13.07 -32.44 27.76
N LEU A 272 -11.98 -33.15 27.40
CA LEU A 272 -11.88 -34.60 27.55
C LEU A 272 -11.82 -35.02 29.03
N ASP A 273 -11.12 -34.27 29.88
CA ASP A 273 -11.00 -34.57 31.30
C ASP A 273 -12.26 -34.16 32.09
N GLU A 274 -12.92 -33.04 31.74
CA GLU A 274 -14.22 -32.61 32.29
C GLU A 274 -15.34 -33.62 31.96
N GLN A 275 -15.32 -34.26 30.78
CA GLN A 275 -16.31 -35.27 30.41
C GLN A 275 -15.97 -36.69 30.90
N LYS A 276 -14.68 -37.05 31.06
CA LYS A 276 -14.28 -38.30 31.74
C LYS A 276 -14.75 -38.34 33.21
N LEU A 277 -14.74 -37.20 33.89
CA LEU A 277 -15.24 -37.08 35.27
C LEU A 277 -16.78 -37.18 35.36
N ASN A 278 -17.51 -36.88 34.27
CA ASN A 278 -18.98 -37.00 34.18
C ASN A 278 -19.47 -38.37 33.68
N MET A 279 -18.60 -39.28 33.24
CA MET A 279 -18.98 -40.56 32.61
C MET A 279 -18.52 -41.78 33.39
N SER A 280 -19.09 -42.01 34.57
CA SER A 280 -19.04 -43.32 35.25
C SER A 280 -19.91 -44.39 34.57
N GLY A 281 -20.05 -44.39 33.23
CA GLY A 281 -20.56 -45.56 32.51
C GLY A 281 -21.52 -45.35 31.35
N MET A 282 -21.15 -44.58 30.33
CA MET A 282 -21.65 -44.75 28.95
C MET A 282 -20.74 -43.93 28.00
N VAL A 283 -20.18 -44.55 26.97
CA VAL A 283 -19.38 -43.85 25.95
C VAL A 283 -20.34 -43.32 24.90
N ASP A 284 -20.46 -42.00 24.80
CA ASP A 284 -21.33 -41.32 23.83
C ASP A 284 -20.55 -40.87 22.59
N GLU A 285 -21.20 -40.80 21.41
CA GLU A 285 -20.61 -40.48 20.10
C GLU A 285 -19.85 -39.13 20.07
N SER A 286 -20.19 -38.20 20.99
CA SER A 286 -19.52 -36.91 21.16
C SER A 286 -18.07 -37.01 21.68
N THR A 287 -17.76 -38.05 22.45
CA THR A 287 -16.41 -38.31 22.99
C THR A 287 -15.45 -38.74 21.86
N ALA A 288 -15.97 -39.43 20.84
CA ALA A 288 -15.22 -39.83 19.65
C ALA A 288 -14.85 -38.62 18.77
N VAL A 289 -15.68 -37.56 18.76
CA VAL A 289 -15.42 -36.32 17.99
C VAL A 289 -14.26 -35.51 18.60
N GLY A 290 -14.15 -35.46 19.93
CA GLY A 290 -13.04 -34.79 20.63
C GLY A 290 -11.70 -35.52 20.45
N ALA A 291 -11.69 -36.84 20.58
CA ALA A 291 -10.50 -37.67 20.30
C ALA A 291 -10.12 -37.64 18.80
N GLY A 292 -11.10 -37.60 17.89
CA GLY A 292 -10.88 -37.49 16.44
C GLY A 292 -10.23 -36.17 16.01
N LYS A 293 -10.54 -35.04 16.68
CA LYS A 293 -9.90 -33.74 16.43
C LYS A 293 -8.41 -33.71 16.81
N LEU A 294 -7.99 -34.52 17.78
CA LEU A 294 -6.56 -34.66 18.16
C LEU A 294 -5.76 -35.44 17.10
N ILE A 295 -6.40 -36.39 16.41
CA ILE A 295 -5.84 -37.20 15.32
C ILE A 295 -5.81 -36.42 13.99
N ALA A 296 -6.61 -35.35 13.86
CA ALA A 296 -6.74 -34.59 12.62
C ALA A 296 -5.66 -33.51 12.40
N ALA A 297 -4.78 -33.22 13.37
CA ALA A 297 -3.69 -32.26 13.17
C ALA A 297 -2.59 -32.87 12.29
N GLN A 298 -2.25 -32.21 11.19
CA GLN A 298 -1.17 -32.65 10.30
C GLN A 298 0.19 -32.11 10.76
N VAL A 299 0.20 -30.94 11.40
CA VAL A 299 1.43 -30.27 11.83
C VAL A 299 1.28 -29.80 13.27
N VAL A 300 2.36 -29.86 14.04
CA VAL A 300 2.42 -29.33 15.40
C VAL A 300 3.45 -28.20 15.50
N LEU A 301 3.00 -27.06 16.02
CA LEU A 301 3.83 -25.94 16.42
C LEU A 301 4.09 -26.02 17.92
N ILE A 302 5.35 -26.13 18.32
CA ILE A 302 5.75 -26.21 19.72
C ILE A 302 6.52 -24.93 20.06
N CYS A 303 5.98 -24.12 20.97
CA CYS A 303 6.56 -22.86 21.42
C CYS A 303 7.14 -23.02 22.83
N THR A 304 8.44 -22.78 23.00
CA THR A 304 9.14 -22.91 24.29
C THR A 304 9.67 -21.55 24.73
N LEU A 305 9.09 -21.00 25.79
CA LEU A 305 9.56 -19.75 26.39
C LEU A 305 10.88 -20.00 27.15
N MET A 306 11.95 -19.32 26.75
CA MET A 306 13.30 -19.48 27.31
C MET A 306 13.60 -18.39 28.34
N GLU A 307 13.27 -17.15 28.03
CA GLU A 307 13.46 -16.01 28.92
C GLU A 307 12.32 -15.02 28.76
N TYR A 308 11.87 -14.46 29.88
CA TYR A 308 10.95 -13.33 29.89
C TYR A 308 11.26 -12.46 31.11
N HIS A 309 11.68 -11.24 30.87
CA HIS A 309 11.99 -10.30 31.93
C HIS A 309 11.32 -8.96 31.67
N GLU A 310 10.69 -8.40 32.70
CA GLU A 310 10.14 -7.05 32.69
C GLU A 310 10.87 -6.26 33.79
N GLU A 311 11.62 -5.24 33.40
CA GLU A 311 12.38 -4.40 34.31
C GLU A 311 11.76 -3.00 34.38
N THR A 312 11.21 -2.67 35.54
CA THR A 312 10.76 -1.29 35.82
C THR A 312 11.91 -0.55 36.46
N GLY A 313 12.42 0.48 35.77
CA GLY A 313 13.51 1.29 36.29
C GLY A 313 13.09 2.14 37.48
N THR A 314 14.07 2.69 38.17
CA THR A 314 13.85 3.67 39.23
C THR A 314 14.07 5.08 38.67
N VAL A 315 13.34 6.06 39.24
CA VAL A 315 13.52 7.46 38.83
C VAL A 315 14.85 7.97 39.36
N LEU A 316 15.78 8.24 38.46
CA LEU A 316 17.03 8.92 38.74
C LEU A 316 16.79 10.42 38.75
N ARG A 317 16.79 11.01 39.95
CA ARG A 317 16.63 12.45 40.15
C ARG A 317 18.00 13.13 40.25
N SER A 318 18.19 14.19 39.49
CA SER A 318 19.40 15.02 39.57
C SER A 318 19.05 16.51 39.57
N THR A 319 19.79 17.29 40.34
CA THR A 319 19.67 18.76 40.33
C THR A 319 20.60 19.32 39.27
N ARG A 320 20.05 20.17 38.40
CA ARG A 320 20.76 20.85 37.32
C ARG A 320 20.63 22.35 37.48
N GLU A 321 21.63 23.07 36.99
CA GLU A 321 21.68 24.53 37.05
C GLU A 321 21.30 25.12 35.69
N ALA A 322 20.53 26.20 35.73
CA ALA A 322 20.20 27.06 34.60
C ALA A 322 20.28 28.52 35.06
N TYR A 323 20.04 29.46 34.15
CA TYR A 323 19.92 30.88 34.48
C TYR A 323 18.52 31.38 34.15
N LEU A 324 17.90 32.09 35.09
CA LEU A 324 16.65 32.81 34.85
C LEU A 324 16.99 34.20 34.30
N GLY A 325 16.57 34.47 33.07
CA GLY A 325 16.75 35.76 32.41
C GLY A 325 15.59 36.70 32.70
N THR A 326 15.83 37.76 33.47
CA THR A 326 14.84 38.78 33.80
C THR A 326 15.17 40.08 33.06
N PRO A 327 14.23 40.69 32.31
CA PRO A 327 14.46 41.99 31.70
C PRO A 327 14.52 43.08 32.78
N VAL A 328 15.61 43.83 32.83
CA VAL A 328 15.80 44.99 33.71
C VAL A 328 16.01 46.24 32.85
N SER A 329 15.35 47.33 33.22
CA SER A 329 15.55 48.63 32.57
C SER A 329 16.76 49.31 33.22
N VAL A 330 17.84 49.47 32.47
CA VAL A 330 19.05 50.16 32.92
C VAL A 330 19.17 51.45 32.13
N ARG A 331 19.23 52.57 32.84
CA ARG A 331 19.39 53.89 32.21
C ARG A 331 20.82 54.05 31.74
N ASP A 332 20.99 54.27 30.44
CA ASP A 332 22.30 54.41 29.82
C ASP A 332 22.93 55.75 30.21
N SER A 333 24.09 55.71 30.86
CA SER A 333 24.78 56.89 31.41
C SER A 333 25.35 57.84 30.34
N VAL A 334 25.39 57.41 29.08
CA VAL A 334 25.91 58.19 27.95
C VAL A 334 24.78 58.81 27.13
N THR A 335 23.66 58.10 26.96
CA THR A 335 22.55 58.53 26.08
C THR A 335 21.30 59.00 26.83
N GLY A 336 21.20 58.75 28.14
CA GLY A 336 20.07 59.18 28.98
C GLY A 336 18.76 58.41 28.75
N LEU A 337 18.74 57.45 27.81
CA LEU A 337 17.61 56.59 27.45
C LEU A 337 17.62 55.29 28.26
N ASP A 338 16.43 54.76 28.53
CA ASP A 338 16.26 53.47 29.19
C ASP A 338 16.57 52.32 28.21
N ARG A 339 17.54 51.46 28.56
CA ARG A 339 17.89 50.26 27.80
C ARG A 339 17.47 49.01 28.57
N THR A 340 16.67 48.16 27.93
CA THR A 340 16.31 46.85 28.49
C THR A 340 17.48 45.89 28.31
N THR A 341 18.08 45.46 29.42
CA THR A 341 19.12 44.41 29.44
C THR A 341 18.58 43.19 30.17
N THR A 342 19.00 41.98 29.79
CA THR A 342 18.61 40.75 30.50
C THR A 342 19.61 40.46 31.62
N GLU A 343 19.15 40.47 32.86
CA GLU A 343 19.91 40.02 34.03
C GLU A 343 19.73 38.50 34.19
N PHE A 344 20.82 37.77 34.40
CA PHE A 344 20.80 36.30 34.54
C PHE A 344 21.07 35.88 35.98
N LYS A 345 20.09 35.24 36.62
CA LYS A 345 20.22 34.72 37.99
C LYS A 345 20.34 33.19 37.97
N PRO A 346 21.33 32.59 38.64
CA PRO A 346 21.45 31.13 38.69
C PRO A 346 20.25 30.53 39.43
N VAL A 347 19.66 29.50 38.83
CA VAL A 347 18.50 28.77 39.37
C VAL A 347 18.69 27.28 39.18
N ASN A 348 18.07 26.49 40.05
CA ASN A 348 18.12 25.04 39.97
C ASN A 348 16.81 24.50 39.41
N PHE A 349 16.92 23.50 38.54
CA PHE A 349 15.80 22.68 38.11
C PHE A 349 16.12 21.20 38.39
N THR A 350 15.09 20.39 38.46
CA THR A 350 15.22 18.94 38.70
C THR A 350 15.10 18.21 37.37
N GLU A 351 16.11 17.46 36.96
CA GLU A 351 16.06 16.53 35.81
C GLU A 351 15.79 15.12 36.34
N ASN A 352 14.72 14.49 35.86
CA ASN A 352 14.32 13.12 36.19
C ASN A 352 14.51 12.23 34.97
N LYS A 353 15.17 11.08 35.17
CA LYS A 353 15.35 10.04 34.15
C LYS A 353 14.75 8.74 34.62
N LEU A 354 14.03 8.08 33.74
CA LEU A 354 13.43 6.77 33.97
C LEU A 354 13.57 5.92 32.71
N GLU A 355 13.97 4.67 32.86
CA GLU A 355 14.08 3.70 31.77
C GLU A 355 13.39 2.41 32.17
N ASN A 356 12.45 1.95 31.35
CA ASN A 356 11.83 0.63 31.49
C ASN A 356 12.32 -0.27 30.36
N LYS A 357 12.48 -1.57 30.66
CA LYS A 357 12.93 -2.57 29.69
C LYS A 357 12.07 -3.83 29.77
N ALA A 358 11.98 -4.53 28.66
CA ALA A 358 11.45 -5.88 28.60
C ALA A 358 12.32 -6.72 27.67
N THR A 359 12.56 -7.97 28.03
CA THR A 359 13.26 -8.96 27.20
C THR A 359 12.40 -10.20 27.04
N LEU A 360 12.46 -10.78 25.84
CA LEU A 360 11.74 -11.98 25.46
C LEU A 360 12.67 -12.87 24.65
N SER A 361 12.88 -14.09 25.10
CA SER A 361 13.54 -15.15 24.34
C SER A 361 12.62 -16.36 24.29
N PHE A 362 12.29 -16.85 23.10
CA PHE A 362 11.59 -18.12 22.95
C PHE A 362 12.06 -18.85 21.70
N SER A 363 11.94 -20.16 21.74
CA SER A 363 12.13 -20.99 20.55
C SER A 363 10.80 -21.54 20.07
N TYR A 364 10.69 -21.78 18.77
CA TYR A 364 9.55 -22.47 18.21
C TYR A 364 10.00 -23.47 17.16
N LYS A 365 9.27 -24.59 17.07
CA LYS A 365 9.50 -25.64 16.09
C LYS A 365 8.19 -26.10 15.48
N LEU A 366 8.20 -26.28 14.16
CA LEU A 366 7.08 -26.79 13.38
C LEU A 366 7.45 -28.20 12.92
N VAL A 367 6.62 -29.19 13.25
CA VAL A 367 6.91 -30.61 12.99
C VAL A 367 5.74 -31.24 12.23
N ASN A 368 6.02 -31.90 11.13
CA ASN A 368 5.05 -32.73 10.42
C ASN A 368 4.77 -34.00 11.24
N LEU A 369 3.51 -34.25 11.59
CA LEU A 369 3.13 -35.37 12.46
C LEU A 369 3.11 -36.72 11.74
N GLU A 370 2.99 -36.73 10.41
CA GLU A 370 3.03 -37.93 9.60
C GLU A 370 4.46 -38.44 9.41
N THR A 371 5.39 -37.53 9.08
CA THR A 371 6.79 -37.90 8.76
C THR A 371 7.74 -37.75 9.95
N GLY A 372 7.37 -36.96 10.96
CA GLY A 372 8.27 -36.55 12.05
C GLY A 372 9.30 -35.49 11.63
N GLU A 373 9.26 -34.98 10.40
CA GLU A 373 10.20 -33.98 9.90
C GLU A 373 10.01 -32.63 10.62
N VAL A 374 11.13 -32.00 11.01
CA VAL A 374 11.13 -30.61 11.48
C VAL A 374 11.13 -29.67 10.27
N LEU A 375 9.97 -29.08 10.00
CA LEU A 375 9.75 -28.16 8.87
C LEU A 375 10.38 -26.77 9.11
N LEU A 376 10.40 -26.33 10.37
CA LEU A 376 10.93 -25.03 10.79
C LEU A 376 11.40 -25.11 12.24
N SER A 377 12.54 -24.51 12.57
CA SER A 377 12.97 -24.33 13.95
C SER A 377 13.77 -23.04 14.07
N GLN A 378 13.38 -22.19 15.02
CA GLN A 378 14.04 -20.91 15.26
C GLN A 378 14.04 -20.54 16.74
N VAL A 379 14.97 -19.67 17.10
CA VAL A 379 15.04 -18.96 18.37
C VAL A 379 14.85 -17.47 18.08
N VAL A 380 13.99 -16.82 18.85
CA VAL A 380 13.66 -15.41 18.75
C VAL A 380 14.09 -14.74 20.04
N ASP A 381 15.02 -13.79 19.93
CA ASP A 381 15.50 -12.97 21.03
C ASP A 381 15.18 -11.50 20.71
N GLN A 382 14.37 -10.88 21.56
CA GLN A 382 13.94 -9.50 21.39
C GLN A 382 13.98 -8.74 22.71
N ALA A 383 14.27 -7.45 22.61
CA ALA A 383 14.26 -6.53 23.73
C ALA A 383 13.60 -5.21 23.35
N GLY A 384 12.80 -4.67 24.27
CA GLY A 384 12.13 -3.40 24.14
C GLY A 384 12.52 -2.51 25.30
N GLN A 385 12.73 -1.22 25.04
CA GLN A 385 13.00 -0.24 26.08
C GLN A 385 12.29 1.07 25.77
N ASP A 386 11.87 1.76 26.81
CA ASP A 386 11.37 3.12 26.70
C ASP A 386 11.94 4.01 27.80
N ARG A 387 12.22 5.26 27.45
CA ARG A 387 12.94 6.21 28.29
C ARG A 387 12.17 7.51 28.40
N SER A 388 12.01 7.98 29.62
CA SER A 388 11.54 9.33 29.92
C SER A 388 12.69 10.15 30.49
N ASN A 389 12.91 11.32 29.90
CA ASN A 389 13.82 12.34 30.43
C ASN A 389 13.07 13.67 30.46
N TYR A 390 12.73 14.14 31.66
CA TYR A 390 11.94 15.35 31.85
C TYR A 390 12.46 16.20 32.99
N ALA A 391 12.20 17.50 32.92
CA ALA A 391 12.61 18.46 33.91
C ALA A 391 11.42 19.11 34.63
N TYR A 392 11.62 19.44 35.90
CA TYR A 392 10.70 20.25 36.69
C TYR A 392 11.42 21.49 37.22
N TYR A 393 10.78 22.64 37.01
CA TYR A 393 11.22 23.92 37.55
C TYR A 393 10.02 24.67 38.10
N ASN A 394 10.13 25.15 39.34
CA ASN A 394 9.09 25.95 39.99
C ASN A 394 9.31 27.43 39.64
N GLY A 395 8.95 27.82 38.42
CA GLY A 395 9.10 29.19 37.90
C GLY A 395 8.82 29.27 36.40
N ASP A 396 9.13 30.41 35.78
CA ASP A 396 8.92 30.58 34.33
C ASP A 396 10.00 29.85 33.52
N VAL A 397 9.63 28.67 33.00
CA VAL A 397 10.47 27.83 32.14
C VAL A 397 10.91 28.57 30.86
N LYS A 398 10.08 29.46 30.30
CA LYS A 398 10.40 30.17 29.05
C LYS A 398 11.52 31.19 29.24
N ALA A 399 11.70 31.67 30.47
CA ALA A 399 12.75 32.59 30.87
C ALA A 399 14.07 31.86 31.23
N LEU A 400 14.12 30.53 31.17
CA LEU A 400 15.34 29.77 31.45
C LEU A 400 16.34 29.79 30.29
N TYR A 401 17.61 29.85 30.66
CA TYR A 401 18.76 29.77 29.78
C TYR A 401 19.70 28.64 30.25
N PRO A 402 20.21 27.81 29.33
CA PRO A 402 21.10 26.70 29.68
C PRO A 402 22.44 27.20 30.20
N LYS A 403 22.98 26.52 31.22
CA LYS A 403 24.35 26.67 31.67
C LYS A 403 25.25 25.75 30.85
N VAL A 404 26.17 26.32 30.06
CA VAL A 404 27.16 25.58 29.25
C VAL A 404 28.54 26.07 29.63
N ASN A 405 29.45 25.16 29.98
CA ASN A 405 30.82 25.49 30.40
C ASN A 405 30.91 26.55 31.52
N GLY A 406 29.95 26.55 32.44
CA GLY A 406 29.93 27.48 33.57
C GLY A 406 29.30 28.85 33.29
N ALA A 407 28.91 29.14 32.04
CA ALA A 407 28.32 30.41 31.63
C ALA A 407 26.91 30.25 31.05
N VAL A 408 26.18 31.37 30.95
CA VAL A 408 24.90 31.45 30.24
C VAL A 408 25.15 31.18 28.75
N SER A 409 24.41 30.24 28.17
CA SER A 409 24.41 30.02 26.73
C SER A 409 23.16 30.62 26.09
N ASN A 410 23.40 31.49 25.09
CA ASN A 410 22.37 32.03 24.19
C ASN A 410 22.21 31.19 22.91
N ASP A 411 22.86 30.03 22.82
CA ASP A 411 22.73 29.15 21.67
C ASP A 411 21.28 28.66 21.52
N SER A 412 20.73 28.84 20.33
CA SER A 412 19.35 28.49 20.01
C SER A 412 19.09 26.98 20.10
N ARG A 413 20.10 26.14 19.85
CA ARG A 413 19.95 24.68 20.00
C ARG A 413 19.89 24.30 21.47
N ALA A 414 20.89 24.70 22.27
CA ALA A 414 20.91 24.43 23.71
C ALA A 414 19.63 24.92 24.42
N ARG A 415 19.07 26.06 23.99
CA ARG A 415 17.83 26.61 24.54
C ARG A 415 16.60 25.75 24.20
N ARG A 416 16.54 25.20 22.99
CA ARG A 416 15.49 24.25 22.59
C ARG A 416 15.62 22.92 23.31
N ASP A 417 16.84 22.41 23.47
CA ASP A 417 17.09 21.16 24.17
C ASP A 417 16.67 21.26 25.65
N LEU A 418 16.99 22.37 26.30
CA LEU A 418 16.53 22.67 27.66
C LEU A 418 15.00 22.76 27.73
N ALA A 419 14.37 23.51 26.82
CA ALA A 419 12.91 23.65 26.78
C ALA A 419 12.19 22.31 26.49
N ALA A 420 12.81 21.44 25.69
CA ALA A 420 12.28 20.11 25.39
C ALA A 420 12.15 19.25 26.65
N LEU A 421 13.08 19.36 27.62
CA LEU A 421 12.99 18.62 28.88
C LEU A 421 11.73 18.95 29.68
N PHE A 422 11.26 20.20 29.65
CA PHE A 422 10.07 20.62 30.39
C PHE A 422 8.75 20.27 29.70
N SER A 423 8.81 19.84 28.43
CA SER A 423 7.65 19.41 27.65
C SER A 423 7.67 17.91 27.31
N ALA A 424 8.73 17.20 27.71
CA ALA A 424 8.87 15.77 27.49
C ALA A 424 7.84 14.95 28.29
N PRO A 425 7.36 13.81 27.75
CA PRO A 425 6.49 12.89 28.48
C PRO A 425 7.14 12.41 29.78
N GLN A 426 6.40 12.49 30.88
CA GLN A 426 6.92 12.18 32.23
C GLN A 426 6.89 10.68 32.55
N THR A 427 6.07 9.91 31.84
CA THR A 427 5.89 8.48 32.06
C THR A 427 6.25 7.72 30.78
N PRO A 428 7.34 6.93 30.79
CA PRO A 428 7.59 5.99 29.71
C PRO A 428 6.54 4.88 29.72
N GLN A 429 6.44 4.13 28.64
CA GLN A 429 5.66 2.90 28.60
C GLN A 429 6.05 1.98 29.75
N THR A 430 5.06 1.31 30.34
CA THR A 430 5.34 0.36 31.43
C THR A 430 6.08 -0.86 30.88
N ALA A 431 6.91 -1.50 31.71
CA ALA A 431 7.60 -2.74 31.33
C ALA A 431 6.62 -3.83 30.84
N GLN A 432 5.41 -3.88 31.41
CA GLN A 432 4.32 -4.75 30.98
C GLN A 432 3.82 -4.43 29.56
N MET A 433 3.64 -3.15 29.22
CA MET A 433 3.24 -2.75 27.87
C MET A 433 4.32 -3.09 26.85
N LEU A 434 5.59 -2.86 27.19
CA LEU A 434 6.73 -3.25 26.36
C LEU A 434 6.76 -4.78 26.14
N GLY A 435 6.66 -5.58 27.21
CA GLY A 435 6.64 -7.03 27.14
C GLY A 435 5.46 -7.59 26.33
N ALA A 436 4.26 -7.04 26.51
CA ALA A 436 3.09 -7.40 25.71
C ALA A 436 3.24 -7.03 24.23
N GLY A 437 3.90 -5.90 23.95
CA GLY A 437 4.25 -5.47 22.59
C GLY A 437 5.21 -6.44 21.92
N LEU A 438 6.29 -6.83 22.61
CA LEU A 438 7.27 -7.80 22.13
C LEU A 438 6.63 -9.16 21.83
N LEU A 439 5.81 -9.68 22.75
CA LEU A 439 5.09 -10.93 22.52
C LEU A 439 4.22 -10.83 21.26
N ARG A 440 3.48 -9.73 21.08
CA ARG A 440 2.56 -9.55 19.94
C ARG A 440 3.30 -9.50 18.61
N SER A 441 4.36 -8.70 18.53
CA SER A 441 5.12 -8.56 17.28
C SER A 441 5.80 -9.87 16.92
N THR A 442 6.47 -10.51 17.87
CA THR A 442 7.21 -11.76 17.63
C THR A 442 6.32 -12.94 17.30
N THR A 443 5.17 -13.11 17.96
CA THR A 443 4.21 -14.16 17.58
C THR A 443 3.57 -13.90 16.22
N GLY A 444 3.40 -12.62 15.85
CA GLY A 444 2.93 -12.23 14.52
C GLY A 444 3.92 -12.63 13.42
N GLU A 445 5.20 -12.30 13.60
CA GLU A 445 6.28 -12.70 12.69
C GLU A 445 6.40 -14.23 12.60
N MET A 446 6.36 -14.92 13.74
CA MET A 446 6.34 -16.39 13.80
C MET A 446 5.17 -16.97 13.00
N ALA A 447 3.96 -16.44 13.17
CA ALA A 447 2.78 -16.92 12.45
C ALA A 447 2.93 -16.77 10.93
N GLN A 448 3.46 -15.63 10.46
CA GLN A 448 3.74 -15.42 9.04
C GLN A 448 4.75 -16.43 8.49
N GLN A 449 5.84 -16.70 9.23
CA GLN A 449 6.83 -17.68 8.82
C GLN A 449 6.26 -19.10 8.79
N VAL A 450 5.46 -19.48 9.81
CA VAL A 450 4.76 -20.77 9.84
C VAL A 450 3.83 -20.91 8.64
N GLN A 451 3.04 -19.89 8.32
CA GLN A 451 2.15 -19.89 7.15
C GLN A 451 2.93 -20.07 5.85
N GLN A 452 4.05 -19.35 5.68
CA GLN A 452 4.88 -19.45 4.48
C GLN A 452 5.49 -20.85 4.31
N VAL A 453 5.96 -21.46 5.40
CA VAL A 453 6.50 -22.83 5.36
C VAL A 453 5.41 -23.82 5.02
N ILE A 454 4.22 -23.70 5.62
CA ILE A 454 3.07 -24.56 5.30
C ILE A 454 2.66 -24.40 3.84
N SER A 455 2.52 -23.17 3.32
CA SER A 455 2.09 -22.96 1.93
C SER A 455 3.08 -23.48 0.88
N THR A 456 4.36 -23.60 1.25
CA THR A 456 5.42 -24.08 0.35
C THR A 456 5.64 -25.59 0.45
N ARG A 457 5.56 -26.16 1.65
CA ARG A 457 5.95 -27.55 1.92
C ARG A 457 4.77 -28.51 2.14
N MET A 458 3.56 -28.00 2.33
CA MET A 458 2.35 -28.78 2.61
C MET A 458 1.26 -28.50 1.56
N GLN A 459 1.59 -28.64 0.28
CA GLN A 459 0.66 -28.36 -0.83
C GLN A 459 -0.39 -29.46 -1.02
#